data_AF-A0A9E4AFW3-F1
#
_entry.id   AF-A0A9E4AFW3-F1
#
_cell.length_a   1.000
_cell.length_b   1.000
_cell.length_c   1.000
_cell.angle_alpha   90.00
_cell.angle_beta   90.00
_cell.angle_gamma   90.00
#
_symmetry.space_group_name_H-M   'P 1'
#
loop_
_entity.id
_entity.type
_entity.pdbx_description
1 polymer ?
#
loop_
_entity_poly.entity_id
_entity_poly.type
_entity_poly.pdbx_seq_one_letter_code
_entity_poly.pdbx_strand_id
1 'polypeptide(L)'
;MRDKSSLALSYFQQAATCYQQTRYVESIQHYLSGLRYDQSRYHIYADLAKAYEMVGKWEQALTYLDIALQLCPDSPTVLRRKARINEEKEYYQTLISESKLVDDLPSDFTPTLESKKSPHPQNTIEHQFFKLTVQPAVAPKTVWYIYQLVEKTYNKVGIQLNCYPSHQISISIVNTHDGLMKTHVPKWASGCYDGHIHLNYCADGEPELGVLYALIRHEWTHLLVDLLTHGNCPLWLNEGLAQTIARPLLSFEKLALQQADKNGTLPTLSELNQPFTELSASERKIAYLQSAAIVATLIDENGFSSMRQLLCLLGNRTPIETAMQQTYKKSLLPD
;
A
#
# COMPACT_ATOMS: atom_id res chain seq x y z
N MET A 1 13.66 -26.34 -33.83
CA MET A 1 14.02 -25.11 -33.08
C MET A 1 13.04 -23.96 -33.30
N ARG A 2 12.59 -23.66 -34.54
CA ARG A 2 11.60 -22.57 -34.79
C ARG A 2 10.30 -22.69 -33.97
N ASP A 3 9.77 -23.91 -33.82
CA ASP A 3 8.51 -24.18 -33.14
C ASP A 3 8.54 -23.94 -31.60
N LYS A 4 9.65 -24.30 -30.94
CA LYS A 4 9.82 -24.05 -29.50
C LYS A 4 9.95 -22.57 -29.17
N SER A 5 10.64 -21.80 -30.02
CA SER A 5 10.79 -20.36 -29.82
C SER A 5 9.47 -19.61 -30.06
N SER A 6 8.67 -20.01 -31.05
CA SER A 6 7.34 -19.42 -31.25
C SER A 6 6.39 -19.75 -30.10
N LEU A 7 6.46 -20.98 -29.58
CA LEU A 7 5.64 -21.39 -28.44
C LEU A 7 6.01 -20.62 -27.15
N ALA A 8 7.30 -20.43 -26.87
CA ALA A 8 7.77 -19.62 -25.75
C ALA A 8 7.22 -18.19 -25.83
N LEU A 9 7.32 -17.55 -27.00
CA LEU A 9 6.83 -16.19 -27.23
C LEU A 9 5.32 -16.07 -27.01
N SER A 10 4.54 -17.07 -27.45
CA SER A 10 3.09 -17.09 -27.22
C SER A 10 2.75 -17.10 -25.73
N TYR A 11 3.44 -17.94 -24.94
CA TYR A 11 3.27 -17.96 -23.49
C TYR A 11 3.66 -16.64 -22.82
N PHE A 12 4.75 -16.00 -23.23
CA PHE A 12 5.15 -14.71 -22.67
C PHE A 12 4.16 -13.58 -23.01
N GLN A 13 3.57 -13.61 -24.21
CA GLN A 13 2.49 -12.67 -24.57
C GLN A 13 1.24 -12.88 -23.72
N GLN A 14 0.80 -14.13 -23.52
CA GLN A 14 -0.31 -14.46 -22.64
C GLN A 14 -0.03 -14.00 -21.20
N ALA A 15 1.19 -14.23 -20.71
CA ALA A 15 1.61 -13.79 -19.39
C ALA A 15 1.51 -12.27 -19.22
N ALA A 16 1.97 -11.50 -20.22
CA ALA A 16 1.88 -10.05 -20.22
C ALA A 16 0.41 -9.56 -20.26
N THR A 17 -0.44 -10.20 -21.06
CA THR A 17 -1.88 -9.90 -21.10
C THR A 17 -2.56 -10.17 -19.76
N CYS A 18 -2.29 -11.33 -19.14
CA CYS A 18 -2.81 -11.65 -17.81
C CYS A 18 -2.32 -10.64 -16.77
N TYR A 19 -1.06 -10.21 -16.82
CA TYR A 19 -0.53 -9.18 -15.93
C TYR A 19 -1.30 -7.86 -16.07
N GLN A 20 -1.54 -7.40 -17.30
CA GLN A 20 -2.30 -6.17 -17.57
C GLN A 20 -3.75 -6.26 -17.09
N GLN A 21 -4.33 -7.45 -17.11
CA GLN A 21 -5.66 -7.74 -16.58
C GLN A 21 -5.67 -8.00 -15.06
N THR A 22 -4.58 -7.70 -14.35
CA THR A 22 -4.39 -7.95 -12.91
C THR A 22 -4.57 -9.43 -12.49
N ARG A 23 -4.48 -10.36 -13.44
CA ARG A 23 -4.52 -11.82 -13.24
C ARG A 23 -3.11 -12.35 -13.01
N TYR A 24 -2.50 -11.93 -11.91
CA TYR A 24 -1.07 -12.13 -11.64
C TYR A 24 -0.68 -13.61 -11.50
N VAL A 25 -1.55 -14.44 -10.94
CA VAL A 25 -1.31 -15.88 -10.74
C VAL A 25 -1.26 -16.61 -12.08
N GLU A 26 -2.20 -16.33 -12.97
CA GLU A 26 -2.20 -16.87 -14.32
C GLU A 26 -1.02 -16.34 -15.13
N SER A 27 -0.65 -15.06 -14.93
CA SER A 27 0.56 -14.49 -15.50
C SER A 27 1.81 -15.29 -15.11
N ILE A 28 1.97 -15.62 -13.82
CA ILE A 28 3.06 -16.48 -13.31
C ILE A 28 3.04 -17.85 -14.02
N GLN A 29 1.88 -18.51 -14.12
CA GLN A 29 1.76 -19.82 -14.77
C GLN A 29 2.18 -19.78 -16.25
N HIS A 30 1.78 -18.74 -16.99
CA HIS A 30 2.18 -18.56 -18.38
C HIS A 30 3.67 -18.28 -18.52
N TYR A 31 4.26 -17.42 -17.69
CA TYR A 31 5.71 -17.20 -17.68
C TYR A 31 6.48 -18.50 -17.42
N LEU A 32 6.11 -19.25 -16.37
CA LEU A 32 6.73 -20.54 -16.06
C LEU A 32 6.59 -21.54 -17.21
N SER A 33 5.45 -21.55 -17.90
CA SER A 33 5.22 -22.41 -19.07
C SER A 33 6.13 -22.03 -20.25
N GLY A 34 6.28 -20.74 -20.53
CA GLY A 34 7.19 -20.25 -21.57
C GLY A 34 8.66 -20.54 -21.27
N LEU A 35 9.07 -20.43 -19.99
CA LEU A 35 10.41 -20.76 -19.52
C LEU A 35 10.76 -22.26 -19.62
N ARG A 36 9.79 -23.15 -19.85
CA ARG A 36 10.07 -24.55 -20.23
C ARG A 36 10.65 -24.67 -21.64
N TYR A 37 10.46 -23.67 -22.50
CA TYR A 37 10.88 -23.67 -23.90
C TYR A 37 12.05 -22.73 -24.19
N ASP A 38 12.13 -21.58 -23.52
CA ASP A 38 13.21 -20.60 -23.68
C ASP A 38 13.62 -20.00 -22.33
N GLN A 39 14.86 -20.27 -21.91
CA GLN A 39 15.45 -19.82 -20.65
C GLN A 39 16.54 -18.75 -20.87
N SER A 40 16.73 -18.29 -22.10
CA SER A 40 17.84 -17.37 -22.45
C SER A 40 17.51 -15.89 -22.21
N ARG A 41 16.24 -15.56 -21.95
CA ARG A 41 15.73 -14.19 -21.91
C ARG A 41 15.65 -13.65 -20.49
N TYR A 42 16.69 -12.92 -20.06
CA TYR A 42 16.74 -12.35 -18.71
C TYR A 42 15.51 -11.46 -18.35
N HIS A 43 14.96 -10.71 -19.32
CA HIS A 43 13.80 -9.83 -19.09
C HIS A 43 12.54 -10.60 -18.69
N ILE A 44 12.36 -11.83 -19.17
CA ILE A 44 11.23 -12.68 -18.79
C ILE A 44 11.29 -13.05 -17.30
N TYR A 45 12.49 -13.31 -16.79
CA TYR A 45 12.68 -13.55 -15.36
C TYR A 45 12.39 -12.29 -14.52
N ALA A 46 12.75 -11.11 -15.03
CA ALA A 46 12.42 -9.84 -14.38
C ALA A 46 10.91 -9.55 -14.38
N ASP A 47 10.20 -9.87 -15.46
CA ASP A 47 8.75 -9.72 -15.56
C ASP A 47 7.99 -10.77 -14.72
N LEU A 48 8.50 -12.01 -14.66
CA LEU A 48 8.01 -13.05 -13.76
C LEU A 48 8.19 -12.63 -12.29
N ALA A 49 9.37 -12.10 -11.93
CA ALA A 49 9.60 -11.57 -10.60
C ALA A 49 8.58 -10.48 -10.25
N LYS A 50 8.32 -9.54 -11.18
CA LYS A 50 7.26 -8.52 -11.01
C LYS A 50 5.89 -9.14 -10.74
N ALA A 51 5.53 -10.23 -11.41
CA ALA A 51 4.27 -10.92 -11.16
C ALA A 51 4.24 -11.58 -9.77
N TYR A 52 5.34 -12.19 -9.32
CA TYR A 52 5.48 -12.72 -7.96
C TYR A 52 5.38 -11.63 -6.88
N GLU A 53 5.92 -10.44 -7.14
CA GLU A 53 5.77 -9.29 -6.23
C GLU A 53 4.30 -8.91 -6.01
N MET A 54 3.51 -8.88 -7.10
CA MET A 54 2.10 -8.51 -7.03
C MET A 54 1.24 -9.49 -6.23
N VAL A 55 1.73 -10.73 -6.02
CA VAL A 55 1.05 -11.76 -5.19
C VAL A 55 1.74 -11.96 -3.83
N GLY A 56 2.62 -11.05 -3.41
CA GLY A 56 3.31 -11.10 -2.11
C GLY A 56 4.42 -12.16 -1.99
N LYS A 57 4.78 -12.85 -3.07
CA LYS A 57 5.79 -13.93 -3.09
C LYS A 57 7.20 -13.39 -3.32
N TRP A 58 7.69 -12.60 -2.36
CA TRP A 58 8.95 -11.85 -2.51
C TRP A 58 10.20 -12.73 -2.63
N GLU A 59 10.26 -13.87 -1.93
CA GLU A 59 11.40 -14.79 -2.04
C GLU A 59 11.52 -15.39 -3.45
N GLN A 60 10.38 -15.78 -4.03
CA GLN A 60 10.34 -16.24 -5.42
C GLN A 60 10.72 -15.11 -6.38
N ALA A 61 10.24 -13.89 -6.14
CA ALA A 61 10.62 -12.73 -6.94
C ALA A 61 12.15 -12.51 -6.92
N LEU A 62 12.77 -12.51 -5.75
CA LEU A 62 14.23 -12.37 -5.59
C LEU A 62 14.99 -13.51 -6.28
N THR A 63 14.52 -14.75 -6.14
CA THR A 63 15.11 -15.94 -6.80
C THR A 63 15.15 -15.76 -8.32
N TYR A 64 14.06 -15.29 -8.94
CA TYR A 64 14.03 -15.07 -10.38
C TYR A 64 14.84 -13.85 -10.82
N LEU A 65 14.97 -12.82 -9.98
CA LEU A 65 15.91 -11.72 -10.25
C LEU A 65 17.36 -12.19 -10.21
N ASP A 66 17.71 -13.12 -9.33
CA ASP A 66 19.05 -13.72 -9.30
C ASP A 66 19.35 -14.49 -10.59
N ILE A 67 18.38 -15.26 -11.09
CA ILE A 67 18.52 -15.92 -12.40
C ILE A 67 18.67 -14.89 -13.52
N ALA A 68 17.89 -13.79 -13.49
CA ALA A 68 18.02 -12.71 -14.47
C ALA A 68 19.42 -12.07 -14.44
N LEU A 69 20.01 -11.87 -13.25
CA LEU A 69 21.36 -11.33 -13.09
C LEU A 69 22.45 -12.33 -13.49
N GLN A 70 22.23 -13.64 -13.36
CA GLN A 70 23.16 -14.64 -13.91
C GLN A 70 23.25 -14.54 -15.44
N LEU A 71 22.14 -14.22 -16.12
CA LEU A 71 22.10 -14.04 -17.57
C LEU A 71 22.57 -12.65 -18.02
N CYS A 72 22.33 -11.61 -17.22
CA CYS A 72 22.74 -10.24 -17.49
C CYS A 72 23.14 -9.53 -16.18
N PRO A 73 24.41 -9.67 -15.74
CA PRO A 73 24.87 -9.17 -14.45
C PRO A 73 24.71 -7.66 -14.25
N ASP A 74 24.89 -6.90 -15.32
CA ASP A 74 24.93 -5.43 -15.27
C ASP A 74 23.57 -4.78 -15.56
N SER A 75 22.46 -5.55 -15.57
CA SER A 75 21.14 -5.00 -15.89
C SER A 75 20.66 -4.00 -14.83
N PRO A 76 20.58 -2.68 -15.13
CA PRO A 76 20.24 -1.69 -14.12
C PRO A 76 18.79 -1.81 -13.64
N THR A 77 17.90 -2.30 -14.50
CA THR A 77 16.49 -2.54 -14.18
C THR A 77 16.33 -3.67 -13.16
N VAL A 78 17.07 -4.77 -13.34
CA VAL A 78 17.00 -5.93 -12.45
C VAL A 78 17.64 -5.60 -11.10
N LEU A 79 18.81 -4.95 -11.11
CA LEU A 79 19.49 -4.50 -9.89
C LEU A 79 18.63 -3.55 -9.05
N ARG A 80 18.03 -2.52 -9.68
CA ARG A 80 17.12 -1.58 -8.96
C ARG A 80 15.90 -2.29 -8.40
N ARG A 81 15.30 -3.23 -9.13
CA ARG A 81 14.14 -3.99 -8.65
C ARG A 81 14.51 -4.87 -7.47
N LYS A 82 15.63 -5.60 -7.54
CA LYS A 82 16.12 -6.45 -6.44
C LYS A 82 16.40 -5.63 -5.19
N ALA A 83 17.11 -4.52 -5.32
CA ALA A 83 17.40 -3.61 -4.21
C ALA A 83 16.12 -3.09 -3.56
N ARG A 84 15.14 -2.67 -4.37
CA ARG A 84 13.83 -2.22 -3.87
C ARG A 84 13.10 -3.32 -3.08
N ILE A 85 12.98 -4.53 -3.63
CA ILE A 85 12.28 -5.64 -2.95
C ILE A 85 12.95 -5.96 -1.62
N ASN A 86 14.29 -5.99 -1.58
CA ASN A 86 15.02 -6.25 -0.34
C ASN A 86 14.74 -5.19 0.72
N GLU A 87 14.79 -3.90 0.34
CA GLU A 87 14.53 -2.79 1.26
C GLU A 87 13.07 -2.81 1.78
N GLU A 88 12.09 -3.02 0.89
CA GLU A 88 10.68 -3.15 1.28
C GLU A 88 10.48 -4.35 2.23
N LYS A 89 11.04 -5.51 1.88
CA LYS A 89 10.94 -6.74 2.67
C LYS A 89 11.50 -6.57 4.08
N GLU A 90 12.71 -6.04 4.19
CA GLU A 90 13.37 -5.76 5.46
C GLU A 90 12.53 -4.80 6.32
N TYR A 91 12.01 -3.73 5.71
CA TYR A 91 11.16 -2.78 6.40
C TYR A 91 9.87 -3.43 6.94
N TYR A 92 9.15 -4.17 6.11
CA TYR A 92 7.87 -4.76 6.51
C TYR A 92 8.03 -5.88 7.55
N GLN A 93 9.13 -6.64 7.49
CA GLN A 93 9.48 -7.61 8.53
C GLN A 93 9.79 -6.91 9.86
N THR A 94 10.55 -5.81 9.82
CA THR A 94 10.86 -5.00 11.00
C THR A 94 9.59 -4.41 11.59
N LEU A 95 8.70 -3.86 10.76
CA LEU A 95 7.43 -3.27 11.18
C LEU A 95 6.55 -4.28 11.95
N ILE A 96 6.49 -5.54 11.48
CA ILE A 96 5.77 -6.60 12.19
C ILE A 96 6.47 -7.02 13.47
N SER A 97 7.79 -7.17 13.46
CA SER A 97 8.56 -7.49 14.66
C SER A 97 8.36 -6.44 15.76
N GLU A 98 8.45 -5.16 15.43
CA GLU A 98 8.25 -4.05 16.35
C GLU A 98 6.81 -3.91 16.84
N SER A 99 5.84 -4.38 16.05
CA SER A 99 4.44 -4.40 16.48
C SER A 99 4.22 -5.34 17.66
N LYS A 100 5.12 -6.30 17.92
CA LYS A 100 5.06 -7.27 19.02
C LYS A 100 3.70 -7.97 19.05
N LEU A 101 3.35 -8.63 17.94
CA LEU A 101 2.15 -9.45 17.86
C LEU A 101 2.25 -10.60 18.86
N VAL A 102 1.14 -10.87 19.54
CA VAL A 102 1.00 -12.02 20.41
C VAL A 102 0.50 -13.19 19.59
N ASP A 103 1.23 -14.29 19.64
CA ASP A 103 0.96 -15.53 18.89
C ASP A 103 -0.13 -16.39 19.51
N ASP A 104 -0.27 -16.30 20.84
CA ASP A 104 -1.24 -17.04 21.61
C ASP A 104 -2.65 -16.54 21.26
N LEU A 105 -3.43 -17.41 20.63
CA LEU A 105 -4.82 -17.16 20.30
C LEU A 105 -5.65 -17.30 21.59
N PRO A 106 -6.29 -16.23 22.09
CA PRO A 106 -7.13 -16.33 23.27
C PRO A 106 -8.25 -17.35 23.06
N SER A 107 -8.58 -18.14 24.08
CA SER A 107 -9.62 -19.18 23.97
C SER A 107 -11.02 -18.61 23.68
N ASP A 108 -11.24 -17.36 24.06
CA ASP A 108 -12.44 -16.56 23.81
C ASP A 108 -12.40 -15.79 22.48
N PHE A 109 -11.26 -15.78 21.77
CA PHE A 109 -11.18 -15.22 20.44
C PHE A 109 -11.73 -16.20 19.41
N THR A 110 -13.01 -16.05 19.09
CA THR A 110 -13.66 -16.81 18.01
C THR A 110 -14.20 -15.84 16.96
N PRO A 111 -13.52 -15.65 15.81
CA PRO A 111 -14.10 -14.89 14.72
C PRO A 111 -15.39 -15.58 14.27
N THR A 112 -16.46 -14.81 14.12
CA THR A 112 -17.74 -15.35 13.65
C THR A 112 -17.58 -15.76 12.19
N LEU A 113 -17.71 -17.05 11.90
CA LEU A 113 -17.63 -17.58 10.55
C LEU A 113 -19.04 -17.65 9.94
N GLU A 114 -19.34 -16.70 9.06
CA GLU A 114 -20.61 -16.68 8.33
C GLU A 114 -20.54 -17.66 7.13
N SER A 115 -20.62 -18.97 7.42
CA SER A 115 -20.32 -20.03 6.43
C SER A 115 -21.52 -20.69 5.75
N LYS A 116 -22.78 -20.51 6.19
CA LYS A 116 -23.84 -21.47 5.78
C LYS A 116 -24.73 -21.09 4.59
N LYS A 117 -24.65 -19.86 4.03
CA LYS A 117 -25.51 -19.44 2.91
C LYS A 117 -24.85 -18.52 1.86
N SER A 118 -23.59 -18.13 2.04
CA SER A 118 -22.90 -17.19 1.13
C SER A 118 -21.92 -17.96 0.22
N PRO A 119 -21.82 -17.63 -1.09
CA PRO A 119 -20.84 -18.23 -2.00
C PRO A 119 -19.38 -17.92 -1.60
N HIS A 120 -19.16 -16.94 -0.73
CA HIS A 120 -17.83 -16.54 -0.23
C HIS A 120 -17.88 -16.41 1.31
N PRO A 121 -17.32 -17.38 2.07
CA PRO A 121 -17.32 -17.33 3.53
C PRO A 121 -16.43 -16.19 4.03
N GLN A 122 -16.77 -15.62 5.18
CA GLN A 122 -16.05 -14.50 5.79
C GLN A 122 -15.84 -14.68 7.29
N ASN A 123 -14.75 -14.09 7.80
CA ASN A 123 -14.51 -13.94 9.23
C ASN A 123 -14.95 -12.54 9.68
N THR A 124 -15.85 -12.47 10.66
CA THR A 124 -16.32 -11.20 11.25
C THR A 124 -15.92 -11.12 12.72
N ILE A 125 -15.37 -9.98 13.14
CA ILE A 125 -15.06 -9.65 14.53
C ILE A 125 -15.74 -8.35 14.90
N GLU A 126 -16.44 -8.37 16.02
CA GLU A 126 -16.99 -7.18 16.67
C GLU A 126 -16.04 -6.74 17.78
N HIS A 127 -15.58 -5.49 17.69
CA HIS A 127 -14.79 -4.83 18.72
C HIS A 127 -15.51 -3.54 19.16
N GLN A 128 -15.21 -3.04 20.36
CA GLN A 128 -15.84 -1.81 20.87
C GLN A 128 -15.68 -0.61 19.91
N PHE A 129 -14.58 -0.53 19.16
CA PHE A 129 -14.28 0.61 18.28
C PHE A 129 -14.34 0.29 16.79
N PHE A 130 -14.37 -0.98 16.40
CA PHE A 130 -14.41 -1.36 14.99
C PHE A 130 -15.13 -2.68 14.76
N LYS A 131 -15.60 -2.88 13.54
CA LYS A 131 -16.08 -4.16 13.04
C LYS A 131 -15.16 -4.59 11.91
N LEU A 132 -14.50 -5.72 12.07
CA LEU A 132 -13.56 -6.25 11.09
C LEU A 132 -14.18 -7.41 10.32
N THR A 133 -14.15 -7.32 9.00
CA THR A 133 -14.60 -8.38 8.08
C THR A 133 -13.43 -8.76 7.17
N VAL A 134 -13.05 -10.05 7.14
CA VAL A 134 -11.99 -10.58 6.28
C VAL A 134 -12.58 -11.61 5.31
N GLN A 135 -12.35 -11.39 4.02
CA GLN A 135 -12.88 -12.18 2.91
C GLN A 135 -11.77 -12.58 1.93
N PRO A 136 -11.79 -13.81 1.38
CA PRO A 136 -12.52 -14.95 1.91
C PRO A 136 -12.01 -15.31 3.31
N ALA A 137 -12.66 -16.27 3.96
CA ALA A 137 -12.23 -16.75 5.26
C ALA A 137 -10.76 -17.24 5.22
N VAL A 138 -9.95 -16.76 6.15
CA VAL A 138 -8.53 -17.11 6.32
C VAL A 138 -8.33 -17.86 7.63
N ALA A 139 -7.10 -18.31 7.92
CA ALA A 139 -6.82 -18.98 9.18
C ALA A 139 -7.18 -18.09 10.39
N PRO A 140 -7.83 -18.60 11.45
CA PRO A 140 -8.18 -17.81 12.63
C PRO A 140 -7.00 -17.06 13.26
N LYS A 141 -5.80 -17.65 13.19
CA LYS A 141 -4.55 -17.03 13.64
C LYS A 141 -4.18 -15.78 12.82
N THR A 142 -4.38 -15.81 11.50
CA THR A 142 -4.20 -14.61 10.66
C THR A 142 -5.22 -13.53 11.02
N VAL A 143 -6.49 -13.91 11.21
CA VAL A 143 -7.54 -12.96 11.62
C VAL A 143 -7.17 -12.30 12.96
N TRP A 144 -6.62 -13.08 13.91
CA TRP A 144 -6.12 -12.56 15.19
C TRP A 144 -4.98 -11.56 15.03
N TYR A 145 -4.02 -11.83 14.14
CA TYR A 145 -2.97 -10.87 13.85
C TYR A 145 -3.51 -9.59 13.24
N ILE A 146 -4.43 -9.68 12.27
CA ILE A 146 -5.06 -8.50 11.67
C ILE A 146 -5.81 -7.69 12.73
N TYR A 147 -6.57 -8.34 13.61
CA TYR A 147 -7.25 -7.70 14.73
C TYR A 147 -6.27 -6.89 15.60
N GLN A 148 -5.15 -7.50 16.01
CA GLN A 148 -4.12 -6.82 16.82
C GLN A 148 -3.50 -5.64 16.07
N LEU A 149 -3.28 -5.75 14.76
CA LEU A 149 -2.73 -4.66 13.94
C LEU A 149 -3.70 -3.48 13.83
N VAL A 150 -5.00 -3.74 13.71
CA VAL A 150 -6.05 -2.70 13.74
C VAL A 150 -6.07 -2.02 15.11
N GLU A 151 -6.09 -2.78 16.20
CA GLU A 151 -6.09 -2.23 17.57
C GLU A 151 -4.83 -1.39 17.85
N LYS A 152 -3.66 -1.86 17.43
CA LYS A 152 -2.41 -1.10 17.52
C LYS A 152 -2.46 0.17 16.68
N THR A 153 -3.09 0.13 15.50
CA THR A 153 -3.29 1.33 14.66
C THR A 153 -4.20 2.34 15.36
N TYR A 154 -5.35 1.90 15.86
CA TYR A 154 -6.30 2.72 16.62
C TYR A 154 -5.58 3.49 17.72
N ASN A 155 -4.77 2.78 18.54
CA ASN A 155 -4.04 3.39 19.64
C ASN A 155 -2.91 4.31 19.16
N LYS A 156 -2.03 3.82 18.27
CA LYS A 156 -0.81 4.56 17.86
C LYS A 156 -1.15 5.83 17.08
N VAL A 157 -2.00 5.72 16.07
CA VAL A 157 -2.38 6.85 15.22
C VAL A 157 -3.31 7.80 15.98
N GLY A 158 -4.20 7.26 16.82
CA GLY A 158 -5.04 8.06 17.70
C GLY A 158 -4.26 8.90 18.70
N ILE A 159 -3.17 8.37 19.28
CA ILE A 159 -2.23 9.14 20.12
C ILE A 159 -1.52 10.22 19.28
N GLN A 160 -1.00 9.87 18.11
CA GLN A 160 -0.27 10.81 17.25
C GLN A 160 -1.13 12.04 16.92
N LEU A 161 -2.36 11.83 16.46
CA LEU A 161 -3.26 12.93 16.06
C LEU A 161 -4.18 13.40 17.20
N ASN A 162 -4.05 12.83 18.40
CA ASN A 162 -4.92 13.06 19.56
C ASN A 162 -6.40 13.19 19.15
N CYS A 163 -6.88 12.16 18.46
CA CYS A 163 -8.20 12.07 17.85
C CYS A 163 -8.63 10.60 17.78
N TYR A 164 -9.90 10.32 18.13
CA TYR A 164 -10.49 8.99 18.06
C TYR A 164 -11.91 9.09 17.51
N PRO A 165 -12.36 8.10 16.71
CA PRO A 165 -13.74 8.07 16.25
C PRO A 165 -14.72 7.89 17.42
N SER A 166 -15.88 8.55 17.33
CA SER A 166 -16.94 8.48 18.35
C SER A 166 -17.90 7.31 18.16
N HIS A 167 -17.80 6.61 17.03
CA HIS A 167 -18.60 5.44 16.70
C HIS A 167 -17.70 4.31 16.20
N GLN A 168 -18.29 3.11 16.11
CA GLN A 168 -17.62 1.93 15.57
C GLN A 168 -17.29 2.14 14.08
N ILE A 169 -16.07 1.78 13.67
CA ILE A 169 -15.61 1.86 12.27
C ILE A 169 -15.72 0.50 11.59
N SER A 170 -16.33 0.43 10.41
CA SER A 170 -16.32 -0.79 9.61
C SER A 170 -15.00 -0.90 8.83
N ILE A 171 -14.38 -2.07 8.88
CA ILE A 171 -13.17 -2.43 8.14
C ILE A 171 -13.43 -3.71 7.37
N SER A 172 -13.29 -3.67 6.04
CA SER A 172 -13.37 -4.86 5.19
C SER A 172 -12.04 -5.11 4.49
N ILE A 173 -11.54 -6.35 4.57
CA ILE A 173 -10.31 -6.77 3.91
C ILE A 173 -10.63 -7.90 2.94
N VAL A 174 -10.30 -7.72 1.67
CA VAL A 174 -10.67 -8.64 0.59
C VAL A 174 -9.42 -9.16 -0.13
N ASN A 175 -9.29 -10.48 -0.25
CA ASN A 175 -8.33 -11.09 -1.16
C ASN A 175 -8.88 -11.04 -2.59
N THR A 176 -8.16 -10.38 -3.48
CA THR A 176 -8.53 -10.23 -4.90
C THR A 176 -7.86 -11.27 -5.80
N HIS A 177 -7.16 -12.25 -5.24
CA HIS A 177 -6.42 -13.31 -5.96
C HIS A 177 -7.22 -14.00 -7.06
N ASP A 178 -8.49 -14.34 -6.80
CA ASP A 178 -9.33 -15.06 -7.78
C ASP A 178 -10.05 -14.14 -8.77
N GLY A 179 -10.00 -12.81 -8.56
CA GLY A 179 -10.71 -11.83 -9.37
C GLY A 179 -12.24 -11.95 -9.33
N LEU A 180 -12.80 -12.80 -8.46
CA LEU A 180 -14.24 -13.04 -8.33
C LEU A 180 -14.88 -12.04 -7.36
N MET A 181 -14.09 -11.47 -6.46
CA MET A 181 -14.57 -10.56 -5.42
C MET A 181 -14.85 -9.17 -6.00
N LYS A 182 -16.07 -8.69 -5.81
CA LYS A 182 -16.38 -7.28 -6.02
C LYS A 182 -15.78 -6.49 -4.87
N THR A 183 -15.04 -5.43 -5.20
CA THR A 183 -14.39 -4.54 -4.23
C THR A 183 -14.89 -3.11 -4.42
N HIS A 184 -14.96 -2.38 -3.30
CA HIS A 184 -15.22 -0.94 -3.28
C HIS A 184 -13.97 -0.11 -3.62
N VAL A 185 -12.80 -0.74 -3.56
CA VAL A 185 -11.50 -0.09 -3.81
C VAL A 185 -11.29 0.13 -5.31
N PRO A 186 -10.86 1.31 -5.75
CA PRO A 186 -10.50 1.57 -7.15
C PRO A 186 -9.43 0.59 -7.66
N LYS A 187 -9.48 0.22 -8.95
CA LYS A 187 -8.53 -0.76 -9.55
C LYS A 187 -7.05 -0.42 -9.40
N TRP A 188 -6.73 0.86 -9.22
CA TRP A 188 -5.35 1.36 -9.10
C TRP A 188 -4.86 1.44 -7.64
N ALA A 189 -5.75 1.22 -6.67
CA ALA A 189 -5.47 1.34 -5.25
C ALA A 189 -5.56 -0.02 -4.54
N SER A 190 -4.95 -0.10 -3.37
CA SER A 190 -5.02 -1.28 -2.47
C SER A 190 -5.81 -1.02 -1.20
N GLY A 191 -6.27 0.23 -1.01
CA GLY A 191 -7.19 0.61 0.03
C GLY A 191 -7.98 1.85 -0.37
N CYS A 192 -9.09 2.09 0.34
CA CYS A 192 -9.76 3.38 0.33
C CYS A 192 -10.57 3.58 1.62
N TYR A 193 -10.75 4.85 1.97
CA TYR A 193 -11.66 5.31 3.00
C TYR A 193 -12.81 6.13 2.37
N ASP A 194 -14.05 5.72 2.60
CA ASP A 194 -15.27 6.39 2.12
C ASP A 194 -16.32 6.63 3.23
N GLY A 195 -15.85 6.66 4.48
CA GLY A 195 -16.67 6.49 5.68
C GLY A 195 -16.54 5.10 6.29
N HIS A 196 -16.12 4.12 5.47
CA HIS A 196 -15.63 2.82 5.92
C HIS A 196 -14.22 2.58 5.37
N ILE A 197 -13.46 1.69 6.02
CA ILE A 197 -12.13 1.32 5.55
C ILE A 197 -12.25 0.05 4.71
N HIS A 198 -11.85 0.14 3.45
CA HIS A 198 -11.81 -0.99 2.53
C HIS A 198 -10.37 -1.26 2.12
N LEU A 199 -9.92 -2.51 2.28
CA LEU A 199 -8.57 -2.94 1.93
C LEU A 199 -8.64 -4.14 1.00
N ASN A 200 -7.74 -4.16 0.02
CA ASN A 200 -7.52 -5.31 -0.84
C ASN A 200 -6.09 -5.82 -0.67
N TYR A 201 -5.93 -7.13 -0.65
CA TYR A 201 -4.64 -7.77 -0.88
C TYR A 201 -4.77 -8.81 -1.99
N CYS A 202 -3.66 -9.17 -2.62
CA CYS A 202 -3.63 -10.24 -3.61
C CYS A 202 -2.58 -11.25 -3.15
N ALA A 203 -3.01 -12.42 -2.70
CA ALA A 203 -2.10 -13.48 -2.28
C ALA A 203 -2.70 -14.85 -2.58
N ASP A 204 -1.84 -15.77 -3.03
CA ASP A 204 -2.13 -17.19 -3.08
C ASP A 204 -1.95 -17.78 -1.68
N GLY A 205 -2.96 -17.55 -0.84
CA GLY A 205 -2.97 -17.88 0.58
C GLY A 205 -3.21 -16.66 1.47
N GLU A 206 -2.35 -16.51 2.49
CA GLU A 206 -2.47 -15.51 3.53
C GLU A 206 -1.86 -14.15 3.11
N PRO A 207 -2.36 -13.02 3.63
CA PRO A 207 -1.81 -11.70 3.34
C PRO A 207 -0.41 -11.52 3.92
N GLU A 208 0.42 -10.70 3.25
CA GLU A 208 1.63 -10.19 3.88
C GLU A 208 1.29 -9.15 4.95
N LEU A 209 1.46 -9.53 6.22
CA LEU A 209 0.98 -8.74 7.35
C LEU A 209 1.65 -7.37 7.42
N GLY A 210 2.93 -7.25 7.06
CA GLY A 210 3.63 -5.96 7.12
C GLY A 210 3.11 -4.96 6.11
N VAL A 211 2.80 -5.42 4.88
CA VAL A 211 2.16 -4.59 3.85
C VAL A 211 0.76 -4.20 4.29
N LEU A 212 -0.02 -5.17 4.78
CA LEU A 212 -1.38 -4.93 5.24
C LEU A 212 -1.41 -3.94 6.41
N TYR A 213 -0.45 -4.02 7.34
CA TYR A 213 -0.35 -3.11 8.46
C TYR A 213 -0.08 -1.66 8.01
N ALA A 214 0.79 -1.47 7.03
CA ALA A 214 1.02 -0.15 6.44
C ALA A 214 -0.26 0.40 5.78
N LEU A 215 -1.02 -0.44 5.07
CA LEU A 215 -2.31 -0.05 4.48
C LEU A 215 -3.37 0.29 5.54
N ILE A 216 -3.48 -0.50 6.61
CA ILE A 216 -4.39 -0.19 7.74
C ILE A 216 -4.06 1.18 8.32
N ARG A 217 -2.78 1.47 8.56
CA ARG A 217 -2.33 2.79 9.07
C ARG A 217 -2.64 3.93 8.09
N HIS A 218 -2.48 3.69 6.79
CA HIS A 218 -2.78 4.65 5.73
C HIS A 218 -4.27 5.04 5.74
N GLU A 219 -5.17 4.06 5.59
CA GLU A 219 -6.61 4.33 5.52
C GLU A 219 -7.18 4.85 6.85
N TRP A 220 -6.64 4.38 7.98
CA TRP A 220 -7.01 4.91 9.29
C TRP A 220 -6.62 6.38 9.44
N THR A 221 -5.54 6.82 8.78
CA THR A 221 -5.14 8.22 8.79
C THR A 221 -6.15 9.08 8.04
N HIS A 222 -6.64 8.63 6.88
CA HIS A 222 -7.70 9.35 6.15
C HIS A 222 -8.95 9.54 7.00
N LEU A 223 -9.38 8.50 7.75
CA LEU A 223 -10.48 8.62 8.71
C LEU A 223 -10.24 9.76 9.72
N LEU A 224 -9.07 9.80 10.38
CA LEU A 224 -8.82 10.83 11.40
C LEU A 224 -8.64 12.23 10.78
N VAL A 225 -8.08 12.33 9.57
CA VAL A 225 -8.00 13.58 8.83
C VAL A 225 -9.40 14.10 8.51
N ASP A 226 -10.29 13.24 8.02
CA ASP A 226 -11.67 13.61 7.73
C ASP A 226 -12.40 14.09 8.99
N LEU A 227 -12.25 13.38 10.11
CA LEU A 227 -12.81 13.80 11.41
C LEU A 227 -12.29 15.16 11.89
N LEU A 228 -10.99 15.43 11.75
CA LEU A 228 -10.38 16.67 12.24
C LEU A 228 -10.65 17.87 11.32
N THR A 229 -10.76 17.62 10.01
CA THR A 229 -10.87 18.66 8.99
C THR A 229 -12.29 18.85 8.45
N HIS A 230 -13.23 17.97 8.79
CA HIS A 230 -14.60 17.96 8.24
C HIS A 230 -14.60 18.01 6.70
N GLY A 231 -13.73 17.23 6.06
CA GLY A 231 -13.55 17.21 4.61
C GLY A 231 -12.83 18.41 3.98
N ASN A 232 -12.29 19.36 4.77
CA ASN A 232 -11.64 20.57 4.25
C ASN A 232 -10.11 20.44 4.11
N CYS A 233 -9.58 19.20 4.05
CA CYS A 233 -8.15 18.96 3.91
C CYS A 233 -7.69 19.02 2.43
N PRO A 234 -6.64 19.81 2.10
CA PRO A 234 -5.98 19.73 0.79
C PRO A 234 -5.48 18.32 0.48
N LEU A 235 -5.53 17.91 -0.80
CA LEU A 235 -5.22 16.53 -1.19
C LEU A 235 -3.79 16.12 -0.81
N TRP A 236 -2.81 16.97 -1.13
CA TRP A 236 -1.40 16.72 -0.81
C TRP A 236 -1.16 16.51 0.69
N LEU A 237 -1.90 17.21 1.55
CA LEU A 237 -1.76 17.09 3.00
C LEU A 237 -2.40 15.80 3.49
N ASN A 238 -3.60 15.48 2.98
CA ASN A 238 -4.31 14.25 3.30
C ASN A 238 -3.49 13.02 2.92
N GLU A 239 -3.05 12.95 1.66
CA GLU A 239 -2.26 11.84 1.13
C GLU A 239 -0.85 11.81 1.72
N GLY A 240 -0.20 12.96 1.87
CA GLY A 240 1.13 13.06 2.46
C GLY A 240 1.16 12.59 3.91
N LEU A 241 0.15 12.93 4.71
CA LEU A 241 0.03 12.47 6.09
C LEU A 241 -0.25 10.97 6.16
N ALA A 242 -1.16 10.45 5.33
CA ALA A 242 -1.46 9.03 5.26
C ALA A 242 -0.22 8.21 4.84
N GLN A 243 0.56 8.67 3.87
CA GLN A 243 1.83 8.03 3.48
C GLN A 243 2.85 8.06 4.62
N THR A 244 3.04 9.22 5.25
CA THR A 244 4.02 9.41 6.33
C THR A 244 3.69 8.56 7.55
N ILE A 245 2.40 8.49 7.94
CA ILE A 245 1.96 7.66 9.05
C ILE A 245 1.99 6.18 8.67
N ALA A 246 1.79 5.79 7.41
CA ALA A 246 1.87 4.39 7.00
C ALA A 246 3.29 3.81 7.16
N ARG A 247 4.31 4.54 6.69
CA ARG A 247 5.73 4.19 6.79
C ARG A 247 6.65 5.35 6.38
N PRO A 248 7.94 5.36 6.78
CA PRO A 248 8.91 6.29 6.22
C PRO A 248 9.12 6.06 4.72
N LEU A 249 9.60 7.13 4.06
CA LEU A 249 10.13 7.04 2.69
C LEU A 249 11.38 6.16 2.66
N LEU A 250 11.36 5.17 1.78
CA LEU A 250 12.47 4.25 1.55
C LEU A 250 13.53 4.91 0.65
N SER A 251 14.75 4.37 0.66
CA SER A 251 15.91 4.96 -0.01
C SER A 251 15.68 5.10 -1.52
N PHE A 252 15.10 4.09 -2.17
CA PHE A 252 14.77 4.16 -3.59
C PHE A 252 13.71 5.23 -3.92
N GLU A 253 12.82 5.57 -2.98
CA GLU A 253 11.79 6.59 -3.14
C GLU A 253 12.40 7.99 -3.01
N LYS A 254 13.30 8.17 -2.04
CA LYS A 254 14.10 9.39 -1.90
C LYS A 254 14.94 9.66 -3.15
N LEU A 255 15.57 8.62 -3.71
CA LEU A 255 16.30 8.73 -4.97
C LEU A 255 15.39 9.12 -6.15
N ALA A 256 14.17 8.59 -6.22
CA ALA A 256 13.20 8.96 -7.25
C ALA A 256 12.80 10.44 -7.16
N LEU A 257 12.58 10.96 -5.95
CA LEU A 257 12.32 12.38 -5.72
C LEU A 257 13.50 13.26 -6.11
N GLN A 258 14.72 12.90 -5.70
CA GLN A 258 15.94 13.63 -6.07
C GLN A 258 16.14 13.67 -7.60
N GLN A 259 15.74 12.60 -8.30
CA GLN A 259 15.82 12.58 -9.76
C GLN A 259 14.73 13.44 -10.40
N ALA A 260 13.50 13.43 -9.87
CA ALA A 260 12.44 14.30 -10.34
C ALA A 260 12.78 15.79 -10.15
N ASP A 261 13.37 16.14 -9.00
CA ASP A 261 13.88 17.49 -8.70
C ASP A 261 14.93 17.94 -9.72
N LYS A 262 15.97 17.13 -9.93
CA LYS A 262 17.03 17.39 -10.92
C LYS A 262 16.49 17.56 -12.34
N ASN A 263 15.40 16.88 -12.67
CA ASN A 263 14.78 16.94 -13.99
C ASN A 263 13.75 18.08 -14.11
N GLY A 264 13.44 18.80 -13.03
CA GLY A 264 12.39 19.83 -13.01
C GLY A 264 10.98 19.25 -13.20
N THR A 265 10.74 18.01 -12.77
CA THR A 265 9.45 17.31 -12.92
C THR A 265 8.72 17.10 -11.60
N LEU A 266 9.08 17.86 -10.55
CA LEU A 266 8.30 17.90 -9.32
C LEU A 266 7.05 18.74 -9.53
N PRO A 267 5.85 18.24 -9.21
CA PRO A 267 4.64 19.07 -9.24
C PRO A 267 4.72 20.23 -8.24
N THR A 268 4.08 21.34 -8.59
CA THR A 268 3.85 22.47 -7.69
C THR A 268 2.86 22.10 -6.59
N LEU A 269 2.77 22.90 -5.53
CA LEU A 269 1.81 22.62 -4.46
C LEU A 269 0.35 22.72 -4.94
N SER A 270 0.09 23.64 -5.88
CA SER A 270 -1.22 23.76 -6.53
C SER A 270 -1.57 22.51 -7.33
N GLU A 271 -0.62 21.95 -8.08
CA GLU A 271 -0.81 20.70 -8.82
C GLU A 271 -1.01 19.51 -7.87
N LEU A 272 -0.28 19.47 -6.76
CA LEU A 272 -0.47 18.45 -5.71
C LEU A 272 -1.84 18.54 -5.02
N ASN A 273 -2.56 19.64 -5.17
CA ASN A 273 -3.92 19.77 -4.66
C ASN A 273 -5.00 19.31 -5.65
N GLN A 274 -4.64 19.01 -6.91
CA GLN A 274 -5.56 18.47 -7.90
C GLN A 274 -5.69 16.95 -7.80
N PRO A 275 -6.82 16.35 -8.21
CA PRO A 275 -7.00 14.89 -8.16
C PRO A 275 -5.91 14.11 -8.91
N PHE A 276 -5.23 13.21 -8.20
CA PHE A 276 -4.17 12.39 -8.78
C PHE A 276 -4.63 11.37 -9.83
N THR A 277 -5.95 11.20 -9.99
CA THR A 277 -6.56 10.29 -10.96
C THR A 277 -6.26 10.68 -12.41
N GLU A 278 -5.99 11.96 -12.68
CA GLU A 278 -5.71 12.48 -14.01
C GLU A 278 -4.23 12.33 -14.40
N LEU A 279 -3.35 12.10 -13.42
CA LEU A 279 -1.91 11.91 -13.63
C LEU A 279 -1.58 10.52 -14.17
N SER A 280 -0.51 10.44 -14.98
CA SER A 280 0.08 9.16 -15.36
C SER A 280 0.61 8.40 -14.14
N ALA A 281 0.84 7.09 -14.27
CA ALA A 281 1.32 6.27 -13.14
C ALA A 281 2.67 6.77 -12.57
N SER A 282 3.56 7.29 -13.43
CA SER A 282 4.84 7.87 -13.00
C SER A 282 4.68 9.20 -12.28
N GLU A 283 3.86 10.11 -12.81
CA GLU A 283 3.61 11.43 -12.21
C GLU A 283 2.88 11.27 -10.88
N ARG A 284 1.85 10.41 -10.85
CA ARG A 284 1.11 10.06 -9.63
C ARG A 284 2.04 9.56 -8.53
N LYS A 285 2.98 8.68 -8.88
CA LYS A 285 3.97 8.19 -7.91
C LYS A 285 4.79 9.34 -7.33
N ILE A 286 5.30 10.24 -8.17
CA ILE A 286 6.07 11.40 -7.69
C ILE A 286 5.19 12.32 -6.82
N ALA A 287 3.93 12.56 -7.19
CA ALA A 287 3.00 13.38 -6.42
C ALA A 287 2.77 12.83 -4.99
N TYR A 288 2.54 11.52 -4.87
CA TYR A 288 2.46 10.85 -3.56
C TYR A 288 3.75 10.97 -2.76
N LEU A 289 4.90 10.72 -3.38
CA LEU A 289 6.19 10.76 -2.71
C LEU A 289 6.54 12.18 -2.24
N GLN A 290 6.26 13.21 -3.06
CA GLN A 290 6.54 14.60 -2.73
C GLN A 290 5.61 15.07 -1.61
N SER A 291 4.32 14.73 -1.68
CA SER A 291 3.36 14.98 -0.60
C SER A 291 3.83 14.38 0.74
N ALA A 292 4.27 13.13 0.71
CA ALA A 292 4.84 12.46 1.89
C ALA A 292 6.10 13.16 2.40
N ALA A 293 7.02 13.56 1.51
CA ALA A 293 8.25 14.25 1.90
C ALA A 293 7.98 15.61 2.55
N ILE A 294 7.04 16.39 2.01
CA ILE A 294 6.62 17.67 2.58
C ILE A 294 6.05 17.45 3.98
N VAL A 295 5.10 16.54 4.13
CA VAL A 295 4.43 16.28 5.41
C VAL A 295 5.37 15.69 6.45
N ALA A 296 6.24 14.75 6.05
CA ALA A 296 7.29 14.21 6.92
C ALA A 296 8.19 15.32 7.46
N THR A 297 8.62 16.26 6.60
CA THR A 297 9.44 17.41 7.02
C THR A 297 8.70 18.28 8.04
N LEU A 298 7.41 18.56 7.82
CA LEU A 298 6.60 19.34 8.76
C LEU A 298 6.48 18.66 10.14
N ILE A 299 6.34 17.33 10.15
CA ILE A 299 6.25 16.53 11.39
C ILE A 299 7.61 16.43 12.07
N ASP A 300 8.70 16.20 11.33
CA ASP A 300 10.04 16.07 11.91
C ASP A 300 10.50 17.37 12.58
N GLU A 301 10.15 18.52 11.98
CA GLU A 301 10.52 19.84 12.51
C GLU A 301 9.63 20.31 13.68
N ASN A 302 8.35 19.93 13.71
CA ASN A 302 7.36 20.57 14.61
C ASN A 302 6.53 19.57 15.45
N GLY A 303 6.63 18.28 15.16
CA GLY A 303 5.88 17.21 15.80
C GLY A 303 4.41 17.10 15.37
N PHE A 304 3.77 16.01 15.80
CA PHE A 304 2.38 15.73 15.46
C PHE A 304 1.37 16.71 16.11
N SER A 305 1.71 17.34 17.23
CA SER A 305 0.82 18.32 17.87
C SER A 305 0.55 19.53 16.98
N SER A 306 1.58 20.03 16.28
CA SER A 306 1.43 21.09 15.28
C SER A 306 0.66 20.61 14.05
N MET A 307 0.94 19.39 13.57
CA MET A 307 0.15 18.80 12.47
C MET A 307 -1.35 18.72 12.83
N ARG A 308 -1.68 18.29 14.04
CA ARG A 308 -3.06 18.28 14.51
C ARG A 308 -3.66 19.69 14.58
N GLN A 309 -2.91 20.68 15.07
CA GLN A 309 -3.38 22.07 15.08
C GLN A 309 -3.73 22.56 13.68
N LEU A 310 -2.87 22.27 12.68
CA LEU A 310 -3.14 22.57 11.28
C LEU A 310 -4.47 21.94 10.82
N LEU A 311 -4.66 20.64 11.06
CA LEU A 311 -5.88 19.94 10.69
C LEU A 311 -7.13 20.55 11.34
N CYS A 312 -7.07 20.93 12.63
CA CYS A 312 -8.18 21.60 13.31
C CYS A 312 -8.50 22.99 12.72
N LEU A 313 -7.48 23.77 12.32
CA LEU A 313 -7.69 25.05 11.64
C LEU A 313 -8.41 24.87 10.30
N LEU A 314 -8.03 23.84 9.54
CA LEU A 314 -8.72 23.44 8.31
C LEU A 314 -10.16 23.00 8.59
N GLY A 315 -10.40 22.26 9.68
CA GLY A 315 -11.74 21.91 10.17
C GLY A 315 -12.65 23.11 10.46
N ASN A 316 -12.05 24.24 10.83
CA ASN A 316 -12.73 25.53 11.00
C ASN A 316 -12.80 26.35 9.70
N ARG A 317 -12.51 25.76 8.54
CA ARG A 317 -12.48 26.39 7.21
C ARG A 317 -11.47 27.54 7.09
N THR A 318 -10.40 27.53 7.89
CA THR A 318 -9.27 28.45 7.71
C THR A 318 -8.57 28.11 6.40
N PRO A 319 -8.32 29.06 5.48
CA PRO A 319 -7.55 28.79 4.27
C PRO A 319 -6.17 28.21 4.58
N ILE A 320 -5.69 27.26 3.77
CA ILE A 320 -4.47 26.50 4.05
C ILE A 320 -3.24 27.40 4.23
N GLU A 321 -3.10 28.47 3.44
CA GLU A 321 -2.02 29.45 3.54
C GLU A 321 -2.01 30.10 4.93
N THR A 322 -3.21 30.50 5.41
CA THR A 322 -3.39 31.10 6.73
C THR A 322 -3.13 30.10 7.83
N ALA A 323 -3.63 28.86 7.69
CA ALA A 323 -3.46 27.80 8.67
C ALA A 323 -1.98 27.39 8.82
N MET A 324 -1.24 27.32 7.71
CA MET A 324 0.21 27.08 7.68
C MET A 324 0.97 28.21 8.36
N GLN A 325 0.63 29.47 8.06
CA GLN A 325 1.26 30.62 8.69
C GLN A 325 1.01 30.65 10.21
N GLN A 326 -0.20 30.34 10.67
CA GLN A 326 -0.54 30.29 12.09
C GLN A 326 0.15 29.15 12.83
N THR A 327 0.28 27.99 12.19
CA THR A 327 0.83 26.78 12.83
C THR A 327 2.35 26.76 12.83
N TYR A 328 2.98 27.08 11.68
CA TYR A 328 4.41 26.91 11.46
C TYR A 328 5.18 28.21 11.30
N LYS A 329 4.50 29.36 11.28
CA LYS A 329 5.08 30.67 10.92
C LYS A 329 5.73 30.69 9.53
N LYS A 330 5.40 29.71 8.69
CA LYS A 330 5.84 29.60 7.30
C LYS A 330 4.70 30.07 6.40
N SER A 331 5.00 31.01 5.50
CA SER A 331 4.13 31.23 4.34
C SER A 331 4.36 30.02 3.43
N LEU A 332 3.30 29.46 2.84
CA LEU A 332 3.49 28.43 1.82
C LEU A 332 4.48 28.97 0.79
N LEU A 333 5.55 28.22 0.53
CA LEU A 333 6.60 28.63 -0.40
C LEU A 333 5.93 29.05 -1.70
N PRO A 334 6.22 30.25 -2.25
CA PRO A 334 5.81 30.55 -3.62
C PRO A 334 6.44 29.51 -4.56
N ASP A 335 5.64 29.06 -5.53
CA ASP A 335 5.96 27.99 -6.49
C ASP A 335 7.36 28.08 -7.11
#